data_AF-A2Q1T6-F1
#
_entry.id   AF-A2Q1T6-F1
#
_cell.length_a   1.000
_cell.length_b   1.000
_cell.length_c   1.000
_cell.angle_alpha   90.00
_cell.angle_beta   90.00
_cell.angle_gamma   90.00
#
_symmetry.space_group_name_H-M   'P 1'
#
loop_
_entity.id
_entity.type
_entity.pdbx_description
1 polymer ?
#
loop_
_entity_poly.entity_id
_entity_poly.type
_entity_poly.pdbx_seq_one_letter_code
_entity_poly.pdbx_strand_id
1 'polypeptide(L)'
;MNKVTIVGSGNWGSVAAKLIASNTIKLSNFHDEVRMWVFEETLPNGDKLTDVIKQTNENVKYLPGVKLGQNVVADPDLENAAKFQNSP
;
A
#
# COMPACT_ATOMS: atom_id res chain seq x y z
N MET A 1 -10.49 16.39 2.34
CA MET A 1 -9.83 15.26 3.02
C MET A 1 -8.47 15.05 2.38
N ASN A 2 -7.46 14.73 3.17
CA ASN A 2 -6.11 14.49 2.69
C ASN A 2 -5.96 13.04 2.23
N LYS A 3 -5.38 12.86 1.05
CA LYS A 3 -4.99 11.54 0.54
C LYS A 3 -3.57 11.22 1.00
N VAL A 4 -3.29 9.94 1.27
CA VAL A 4 -1.98 9.51 1.76
C VAL A 4 -1.39 8.46 0.82
N THR A 5 -0.13 8.65 0.46
CA THR A 5 0.68 7.68 -0.28
C THR A 5 1.95 7.36 0.50
N ILE A 6 2.27 6.07 0.66
CA ILE A 6 3.59 5.60 1.09
C ILE A 6 4.44 5.34 -0.15
N VAL A 7 5.61 5.98 -0.22
CA VAL A 7 6.61 5.71 -1.27
C VAL A 7 7.66 4.77 -0.70
N GLY A 8 7.49 3.47 -0.95
CA GLY A 8 8.42 2.42 -0.54
C GLY A 8 7.74 1.23 0.12
N SER A 9 8.15 0.02 -0.28
CA SER A 9 7.49 -1.23 0.08
C SER A 9 8.36 -2.25 0.81
N GLY A 10 9.50 -1.83 1.35
CA GLY A 10 10.32 -2.66 2.22
C GLY A 10 9.64 -3.00 3.54
N ASN A 11 10.37 -3.65 4.45
CA ASN A 11 9.85 -4.08 5.74
C ASN A 11 9.25 -2.90 6.54
N TRP A 12 10.03 -1.82 6.72
CA TRP A 12 9.53 -0.64 7.43
C TRP A 12 8.42 0.10 6.69
N GLY A 13 8.47 0.17 5.36
CA GLY A 13 7.40 0.75 4.54
C GLY A 13 6.07 0.01 4.73
N SER A 14 6.11 -1.32 4.86
CA SER A 14 4.94 -2.17 5.13
C SER A 14 4.39 -1.97 6.54
N VAL A 15 5.26 -1.85 7.55
CA VAL A 15 4.84 -1.52 8.93
C VAL A 15 4.19 -0.14 8.99
N ALA A 16 4.80 0.85 8.35
CA ALA A 16 4.25 2.21 8.26
C ALA A 16 2.89 2.22 7.55
N ALA A 17 2.76 1.51 6.43
CA ALA A 17 1.49 1.38 5.70
C ALA A 17 0.37 0.84 6.60
N LYS A 18 0.66 -0.20 7.41
CA LYS A 18 -0.31 -0.75 8.37
C LYS A 18 -0.79 0.28 9.40
N LEU A 19 0.16 1.02 10.00
CA LEU A 19 -0.16 2.03 11.01
C LEU A 19 -0.97 3.19 10.41
N ILE A 20 -0.55 3.66 9.24
CA ILE A 20 -1.22 4.75 8.52
C ILE A 20 -2.62 4.32 8.12
N ALA A 21 -2.79 3.14 7.53
CA ALA A 21 -4.09 2.57 7.16
C ALA A 21 -5.06 2.47 8.34
N SER A 22 -4.58 2.11 9.53
CA SER A 22 -5.43 2.10 10.73
C SER A 22 -5.84 3.51 11.19
N ASN A 23 -5.02 4.52 10.93
CA ASN A 23 -5.29 5.89 11.36
C ASN A 23 -6.18 6.65 10.37
N THR A 24 -6.03 6.42 9.06
CA THR A 24 -6.85 7.09 8.06
C THR A 24 -8.34 6.77 8.22
N ILE A 25 -8.67 5.53 8.60
CA ILE A 25 -10.05 5.12 8.92
C ILE A 25 -10.62 5.86 10.16
N LYS A 26 -9.77 6.24 11.12
CA LYS A 26 -10.19 6.85 12.40
C LYS A 26 -10.27 8.37 12.34
N LEU A 27 -9.54 8.98 11.42
CA LEU A 27 -9.33 10.42 11.38
C LEU A 27 -10.10 11.04 10.21
N SER A 28 -11.11 11.85 10.52
CA SER A 28 -12.01 12.45 9.53
C SER A 28 -11.37 13.40 8.52
N ASN A 29 -10.13 13.82 8.77
CA ASN A 29 -9.39 14.68 7.86
C ASN A 29 -8.65 13.89 6.75
N PHE A 30 -8.70 12.56 6.75
CA PHE A 30 -8.06 11.70 5.75
C PHE A 30 -9.07 10.87 4.97
N HIS A 31 -8.70 10.48 3.75
CA HIS A 31 -9.40 9.42 3.02
C HIS A 31 -8.98 8.05 3.55
N ASP A 32 -9.93 7.12 3.63
CA ASP A 32 -9.66 5.75 4.08
C ASP A 32 -8.59 5.06 3.22
N GLU A 33 -8.67 5.20 1.89
CA GLU A 33 -7.71 4.61 0.95
C GLU A 33 -6.30 5.18 1.15
N VAL A 34 -5.36 4.28 1.34
CA VAL A 34 -3.93 4.56 1.42
C VAL A 34 -3.25 3.89 0.25
N ARG A 35 -2.61 4.69 -0.62
CA ARG A 35 -1.79 4.13 -1.70
C ARG A 35 -0.40 3.79 -1.20
N MET A 36 0.16 2.73 -1.73
CA MET A 36 1.51 2.28 -1.43
C MET A 36 2.22 1.99 -2.74
N TRP A 37 3.24 2.79 -3.06
CA TRP A 37 4.10 2.46 -4.18
C TRP A 37 4.95 1.24 -3.83
N VAL A 38 4.86 0.22 -4.67
CA VAL A 38 5.59 -1.04 -4.55
C VAL A 38 6.41 -1.22 -5.81
N PHE A 39 7.74 -1.22 -5.72
CA PHE A 39 8.55 -1.57 -6.87
C PHE A 39 8.17 -2.97 -7.35
N GLU A 40 7.85 -3.11 -8.64
CA GLU A 40 7.32 -4.37 -9.16
C GLU A 40 8.41 -5.45 -9.15
N GLU A 41 8.10 -6.57 -8.52
CA GLU A 41 8.99 -7.72 -8.43
C GLU A 41 8.21 -8.99 -8.75
N THR A 42 8.85 -9.92 -9.45
CA THR A 42 8.32 -11.26 -9.67
C THR A 42 8.74 -12.18 -8.53
N LEU A 43 7.77 -12.80 -7.87
CA LEU A 43 7.98 -13.77 -6.80
C LEU A 43 8.45 -15.12 -7.39
N PRO A 44 9.03 -16.02 -6.56
CA PRO A 44 9.52 -17.32 -7.03
C PRO A 44 8.47 -18.21 -7.73
N ASN A 45 7.19 -17.99 -7.44
CA ASN A 45 6.07 -18.69 -8.08
C ASN A 45 5.57 -18.04 -9.38
N GLY A 46 6.20 -16.94 -9.83
CA GLY A 46 5.84 -16.20 -11.05
C GLY A 46 4.86 -15.06 -10.83
N ASP A 47 4.29 -14.91 -9.63
CA ASP A 47 3.32 -13.86 -9.34
C ASP A 47 4.00 -12.49 -9.17
N LYS A 48 3.25 -11.42 -9.48
CA LYS A 48 3.65 -10.04 -9.21
C LYS A 48 3.44 -9.69 -7.75
N LEU A 49 4.45 -9.11 -7.09
CA LEU A 49 4.36 -8.72 -5.69
C LEU A 49 3.21 -7.72 -5.46
N THR A 50 2.99 -6.78 -6.39
CA THR A 50 1.91 -5.80 -6.26
C THR A 50 0.52 -6.46 -6.28
N ASP A 51 0.32 -7.45 -7.15
CA ASP A 51 -0.95 -8.18 -7.26
C ASP A 51 -1.19 -9.07 -6.04
N VAL A 52 -0.15 -9.73 -5.53
CA VAL A 52 -0.24 -10.51 -4.28
C VAL A 52 -0.62 -9.60 -3.10
N ILE A 53 -0.02 -8.41 -2.98
CA ILE A 53 -0.38 -7.46 -1.93
C ILE A 53 -1.84 -7.00 -2.09
N LYS A 54 -2.29 -6.66 -3.31
CA LYS A 54 -3.68 -6.26 -3.56
C LYS A 54 -4.68 -7.36 -3.17
N GLN A 55 -4.38 -8.62 -3.51
CA GLN A 55 -5.28 -9.74 -3.25
C GLN A 55 -5.31 -10.15 -1.78
N THR A 56 -4.16 -10.13 -1.11
CA THR A 56 -4.01 -10.72 0.23
C THR A 56 -3.92 -9.68 1.35
N ASN A 57 -3.81 -8.38 0.99
CA ASN A 57 -3.47 -7.28 1.87
C ASN A 57 -2.21 -7.55 2.71
N GLU A 58 -1.23 -8.25 2.13
CA GLU A 58 -0.02 -8.68 2.81
C GLU A 58 1.20 -8.59 1.90
N ASN A 59 2.29 -8.04 2.44
CA ASN A 59 3.57 -8.06 1.76
C ASN A 59 4.34 -9.33 2.13
N VAL A 60 4.02 -10.43 1.44
CA VAL A 60 4.55 -11.77 1.71
C VAL A 60 6.07 -11.86 1.65
N LYS A 61 6.73 -10.92 0.96
CA LYS A 61 8.20 -10.88 0.82
C LYS A 61 8.88 -10.11 1.97
N TYR A 62 8.38 -8.92 2.30
CA TYR A 62 9.07 -8.01 3.22
C TYR A 62 8.45 -7.94 4.63
N LEU A 63 7.21 -8.39 4.80
CA LEU A 63 6.52 -8.44 6.10
C LEU A 63 5.52 -9.63 6.15
N PRO A 64 6.01 -10.89 6.12
CA PRO A 64 5.17 -12.07 6.08
C PRO A 64 4.34 -12.24 7.37
N GLY A 65 3.10 -12.72 7.22
CA GLY A 65 2.17 -12.99 8.32
C GLY A 65 1.42 -11.77 8.85
N VAL A 66 1.64 -10.57 8.28
CA VAL A 66 1.03 -9.33 8.77
C VAL A 66 0.15 -8.68 7.71
N LYS A 67 -1.15 -8.56 8.01
CA LYS A 67 -2.08 -7.80 7.17
C LYS A 67 -1.85 -6.30 7.30
N LEU A 68 -1.73 -5.62 6.16
CA LEU A 68 -1.52 -4.18 6.02
C LEU A 68 -2.81 -3.38 6.23
N GLY A 69 -3.97 -4.01 6.03
CA GLY A 69 -5.28 -3.36 6.07
C GLY A 69 -5.96 -3.42 4.69
N GLN A 70 -7.28 -3.55 4.69
CA GLN A 70 -8.07 -3.70 3.44
C GLN A 70 -8.09 -2.42 2.59
N ASN A 71 -7.80 -1.29 3.21
CA ASN A 71 -7.73 0.03 2.59
C ASN A 71 -6.34 0.39 2.05
N VAL A 72 -5.38 -0.54 2.06
CA VAL A 72 -4.08 -0.35 1.41
C VAL A 72 -4.14 -0.84 -0.02
N VAL A 73 -3.83 0.05 -0.97
CA VAL A 73 -3.79 -0.24 -2.40
C VAL A 73 -2.34 -0.17 -2.88
N ALA A 74 -1.77 -1.32 -3.24
CA ALA A 74 -0.44 -1.38 -3.84
C ALA A 74 -0.48 -0.90 -5.29
N ASP A 75 0.52 -0.12 -5.71
CA ASP A 75 0.63 0.41 -7.07
C ASP A 75 2.08 0.28 -7.56
N PRO A 76 2.34 -0.39 -8.69
CA PRO A 76 3.69 -0.47 -9.25
C PRO A 76 4.18 0.84 -9.86
N ASP A 77 3.26 1.72 -10.27
CA ASP A 77 3.59 2.95 -10.96
C ASP A 77 3.78 4.10 -9.95
N LEU A 78 5.01 4.60 -9.85
CA LEU A 78 5.36 5.67 -8.92
C LEU A 78 4.58 6.95 -9.20
N GLU A 79 4.37 7.27 -10.49
CA GLU A 79 3.70 8.49 -10.89
C GLU A 79 2.22 8.44 -10.52
N ASN A 80 1.54 7.31 -10.74
CA ASN A 80 0.17 7.06 -10.34
C ASN A 80 0.02 7.04 -8.81
N ALA A 81 0.96 6.43 -8.10
CA ALA A 81 0.96 6.44 -6.63
C ALA A 81 1.17 7.85 -6.06
N ALA A 82 2.13 8.61 -6.60
CA ALA A 82 2.46 9.96 -6.13
C ALA A 82 1.39 10.99 -6.54
N LYS A 83 0.82 10.85 -7.75
CA LYS A 83 -0.32 11.62 -8.23
C LYS A 83 -1.64 11.03 -7.74
N PHE A 84 -1.67 10.44 -6.54
CA PHE A 84 -2.90 10.14 -5.84
C PHE A 84 -3.59 11.46 -5.43
N GLN A 85 -4.03 12.20 -6.44
CA GLN A 85 -4.71 13.46 -6.36
C GLN A 85 -6.17 13.25 -6.73
N ASN A 86 -6.97 14.25 -6.43
CA ASN A 86 -8.40 14.27 -6.67
C ASN A 86 -8.66 14.02 -8.16
N SER A 87 -9.46 13.02 -8.48
CA SER A 87 -10.21 13.07 -9.73
C SER A 87 -11.00 14.39 -9.72
N PRO A 88 -11.12 15.09 -10.87
CA PRO A 88 -11.98 16.26 -10.96
C PRO A 88 -13.41 15.97 -10.51
#